data_AF-A0A401YV96-F1
#
_entry.id   AF-A0A401YV96-F1
#
_cell.length_a   1.000
_cell.length_b   1.000
_cell.length_c   1.000
_cell.angle_alpha   90.00
_cell.angle_beta   90.00
_cell.angle_gamma   90.00
#
_symmetry.space_group_name_H-M   'P 1'
#
loop_
_entity.id
_entity.type
_entity.pdbx_description
1 polymer ?
#
loop_
_entity_poly.entity_id
_entity_poly.type
_entity_poly.pdbx_seq_one_letter_code
_entity_poly.pdbx_strand_id
1 'polypeptide(L)'
;MAETAPPLSPRTDDKARLAPAPTPVAPVPAAPTAAPRRPAPVPDREPLWRHVLGEHLRSLRHERGETLAETAGRAGLSPQYLSEVERGIKEPSSEMIAALGGALDVTLGDLTIAVADILTRARPTGRSAPVCRAAFGLAA
;
A
#
# COMPACT_ATOMS: atom_id res chain seq x y z
N MET A 1 48.07 -51.90 -24.48
CA MET A 1 47.67 -53.28 -24.78
C MET A 1 46.22 -53.39 -24.31
N ALA A 2 45.25 -53.10 -25.17
CA ALA A 2 44.69 -54.01 -26.19
C ALA A 2 43.94 -55.17 -25.53
N GLU A 3 42.60 -55.16 -25.59
CA GLU A 3 41.73 -56.28 -25.98
C GLU A 3 40.28 -55.76 -26.03
N THR A 4 39.67 -55.51 -27.20
CA THR A 4 39.05 -56.45 -28.16
C THR A 4 37.69 -57.01 -27.69
N ALA A 5 36.65 -56.33 -28.21
CA ALA A 5 35.32 -56.73 -28.69
C ALA A 5 35.00 -58.24 -28.94
N PRO A 6 33.79 -58.63 -29.43
CA PRO A 6 32.37 -58.28 -29.17
C PRO A 6 31.58 -59.64 -29.02
N PRO A 7 30.38 -59.92 -29.61
CA PRO A 7 29.18 -59.14 -29.97
C PRO A 7 27.91 -59.71 -29.31
N LEU A 8 26.74 -59.14 -29.58
CA LEU A 8 25.51 -59.89 -29.92
C LEU A 8 24.42 -58.89 -30.38
N SER A 9 24.16 -58.87 -31.69
CA SER A 9 22.86 -58.49 -32.28
C SER A 9 21.97 -59.76 -32.29
N PRO A 10 20.62 -59.75 -32.40
CA PRO A 10 19.89 -59.07 -33.48
C PRO A 10 18.45 -58.54 -33.23
N ARG A 11 18.08 -57.57 -34.08
CA ARG A 11 16.80 -57.36 -34.80
C ARG A 11 15.48 -57.46 -34.03
N THR A 12 14.68 -56.40 -34.08
CA THR A 12 13.38 -56.44 -34.78
C THR A 12 12.96 -55.04 -35.20
N ASP A 13 12.50 -54.90 -36.44
CA ASP A 13 11.82 -53.73 -36.98
C ASP A 13 10.59 -53.37 -36.13
N ASP A 14 10.39 -52.09 -35.82
CA ASP A 14 9.03 -51.57 -35.68
C ASP A 14 8.91 -50.21 -36.38
N LYS A 15 8.09 -50.23 -37.43
CA LYS A 15 7.64 -49.08 -38.19
C LYS A 15 6.49 -48.44 -37.42
N ALA A 16 6.66 -47.23 -36.89
CA ALA A 16 5.49 -46.41 -36.63
C ALA A 16 5.80 -44.91 -36.56
N ARG A 17 5.21 -44.20 -37.53
CA ARG A 17 4.71 -42.81 -37.45
C ARG A 17 5.74 -41.69 -37.50
N LEU A 18 5.96 -41.25 -38.73
CA LEU A 18 6.25 -39.86 -39.08
C LEU A 18 5.20 -38.93 -38.42
N ALA A 19 5.60 -38.21 -37.37
CA ALA A 19 4.84 -37.08 -36.84
C ALA A 19 4.95 -35.90 -37.83
N PRO A 20 3.86 -35.16 -38.12
CA PRO A 20 3.95 -33.99 -38.97
C PRO A 20 4.79 -32.90 -38.29
N ALA A 21 5.66 -32.25 -39.07
CA ALA A 21 6.46 -31.12 -38.62
C ALA A 21 5.55 -30.00 -38.04
N PRO A 22 5.94 -29.33 -36.95
CA PRO A 22 5.16 -28.20 -36.43
C PRO A 22 5.15 -27.09 -37.48
N THR A 23 3.96 -26.55 -37.77
CA THR A 23 3.79 -25.35 -38.58
C THR A 23 4.55 -24.17 -37.96
N PRO A 24 5.31 -23.38 -38.75
CA PRO A 24 5.94 -22.18 -38.23
C PRO A 24 4.84 -21.17 -37.87
N VAL A 25 4.70 -20.88 -36.57
CA VAL A 25 3.87 -19.77 -36.08
C VAL A 25 4.59 -18.47 -36.47
N ALA A 26 3.99 -17.68 -37.36
CA ALA A 26 4.51 -16.37 -37.71
C ALA A 26 4.63 -15.49 -36.44
N PRO A 27 5.71 -14.71 -36.28
CA PRO A 27 5.85 -13.83 -35.11
C PRO A 27 4.74 -12.78 -35.14
N VAL A 28 3.94 -12.73 -34.08
CA VAL A 28 3.00 -11.64 -33.84
C VAL A 28 3.82 -10.35 -33.75
N PRO A 29 3.54 -9.30 -34.54
CA PRO A 29 4.28 -8.05 -34.43
C PRO A 29 4.08 -7.49 -33.02
N ALA A 30 5.20 -7.31 -32.30
CA ALA A 30 5.20 -6.72 -30.98
C ALA A 30 4.57 -5.32 -31.06
N ALA A 31 3.41 -5.16 -30.45
CA ALA A 31 2.84 -3.84 -30.23
C ALA A 31 3.89 -2.97 -29.50
N PRO A 32 4.04 -1.69 -29.85
CA PRO A 32 5.00 -0.83 -29.18
C PRO A 32 4.72 -0.87 -27.68
N THR A 33 5.74 -1.21 -26.88
CA THR A 33 5.65 -1.21 -25.43
C THR A 33 5.28 0.21 -25.00
N ALA A 34 4.01 0.41 -24.67
CA ALA A 34 3.57 1.68 -24.10
C ALA A 34 4.32 1.81 -22.78
N ALA A 35 5.19 2.81 -22.68
CA ALA A 35 5.80 3.22 -21.42
C ALA A 35 4.72 3.23 -20.31
N PRO A 36 5.03 2.82 -19.07
CA PRO A 36 4.05 2.79 -18.01
C PRO A 36 3.37 4.15 -17.95
N ARG A 37 2.09 4.21 -18.34
CA ARG A 37 1.31 5.44 -18.22
C ARG A 37 1.34 5.76 -16.73
N ARG A 38 1.97 6.88 -16.36
CA ARG A 38 1.81 7.43 -15.02
C ARG A 38 0.30 7.46 -14.77
N PRO A 39 -0.23 6.76 -13.75
CA PRO A 39 -1.65 6.79 -13.49
C PRO A 39 -2.06 8.26 -13.41
N ALA A 40 -3.08 8.63 -14.18
CA ALA A 40 -3.63 9.98 -14.14
C ALA A 40 -3.84 10.37 -12.66
N PRO A 41 -3.56 11.62 -12.26
CA PRO A 41 -3.83 12.05 -10.89
C PRO A 41 -5.29 11.76 -10.62
N VAL A 42 -5.58 10.86 -9.67
CA VAL A 42 -6.95 10.52 -9.29
C VAL A 42 -7.46 11.72 -8.51
N PRO A 43 -8.29 12.61 -9.09
CA PRO A 43 -8.93 13.65 -8.31
C PRO A 43 -10.14 13.02 -7.60
N ASP A 44 -10.51 13.57 -6.46
CA ASP A 44 -11.80 13.36 -5.78
C ASP A 44 -11.99 12.08 -4.96
N ARG A 45 -10.93 11.41 -4.49
CA ARG A 45 -11.07 10.47 -3.37
C ARG A 45 -10.91 11.22 -2.06
N GLU A 46 -11.89 11.08 -1.18
CA GLU A 46 -11.81 11.61 0.18
C GLU A 46 -10.51 11.15 0.85
N PRO A 47 -9.72 12.06 1.44
CA PRO A 47 -8.46 11.71 2.05
C PRO A 47 -8.66 10.74 3.21
N LEU A 48 -7.76 9.77 3.34
CA LEU A 48 -7.82 8.79 4.41
C LEU A 48 -7.43 9.44 5.74
N TRP A 49 -8.14 9.07 6.80
CA TRP A 49 -7.96 9.62 8.14
C TRP A 49 -6.49 9.55 8.61
N ARG A 50 -5.80 8.43 8.38
CA ARG A 50 -4.38 8.26 8.75
C ARG A 50 -3.44 9.26 8.07
N HIS A 51 -3.72 9.68 6.83
CA HIS A 51 -2.87 10.65 6.13
C HIS A 51 -3.08 12.03 6.76
N VAL A 52 -4.33 12.40 7.01
CA VAL A 52 -4.68 13.70 7.62
C VAL A 52 -4.17 13.77 9.06
N LEU A 53 -4.31 12.70 9.84
CA LEU A 53 -3.71 12.60 11.17
C LEU A 53 -2.18 12.77 11.08
N GLY A 54 -1.52 12.02 10.20
CA GLY A 54 -0.07 12.06 10.05
C GLY A 54 0.46 13.47 9.70
N GLU A 55 -0.20 14.14 8.77
CA GLU A 55 0.13 15.52 8.38
C GLU A 55 -0.12 16.51 9.52
N HIS A 56 -1.20 16.34 10.28
CA HIS A 56 -1.51 17.19 11.42
C HIS A 56 -0.49 17.02 12.56
N LEU A 57 -0.15 15.77 12.92
CA LEU A 57 0.90 15.46 13.90
C LEU A 57 2.25 16.04 13.48
N ARG A 58 2.60 15.90 12.20
CA ARG A 58 3.81 16.51 11.64
C ARG A 58 3.79 18.02 11.81
N SER A 59 2.67 18.66 11.53
CA SER A 59 2.54 20.12 11.65
C SER A 59 2.74 20.59 13.09
N LEU A 60 2.04 19.98 14.05
CA LEU A 60 2.20 20.25 15.48
C LEU A 60 3.65 20.08 15.96
N ARG A 61 4.33 19.01 15.50
CA ARG A 61 5.73 18.79 15.83
C ARG A 61 6.63 19.91 15.29
N HIS A 62 6.42 20.37 14.06
CA HIS A 62 7.20 21.46 13.48
C HIS A 62 6.91 22.80 14.15
N GLU A 63 5.66 23.07 14.53
CA GLU A 63 5.26 24.28 15.29
C GLU A 63 5.98 24.36 16.64
N ARG A 64 6.25 23.20 17.26
CA ARG A 64 7.04 23.10 18.50
C ARG A 64 8.56 23.12 18.27
N GLY A 65 9.02 23.07 17.01
CA GLY A 65 10.44 23.00 16.68
C GLY A 65 11.11 21.67 17.07
N GLU A 66 10.33 20.60 17.23
CA GLU A 66 10.84 19.31 17.71
C GLU A 66 11.27 18.39 16.57
N THR A 67 12.30 17.60 16.82
CA THR A 67 12.73 16.51 15.96
C THR A 67 11.85 15.28 16.13
N LEU A 68 11.86 14.39 15.13
CA LEU A 68 11.19 13.08 15.23
C LEU A 68 11.65 12.28 16.46
N ALA A 69 12.94 12.39 16.83
CA ALA A 69 13.50 11.64 17.94
C ALA A 69 12.96 12.11 19.30
N GLU A 70 12.83 13.42 19.50
CA GLU A 70 12.32 14.00 20.74
C GLU A 70 10.85 13.65 20.96
N THR A 71 10.00 13.85 19.95
CA THR A 71 8.57 13.53 20.05
C THR A 71 8.34 12.03 20.20
N ALA A 72 9.02 11.20 19.39
CA ALA A 72 8.87 9.75 19.47
C ALA A 72 9.36 9.20 20.82
N GLY A 73 10.47 9.73 21.35
CA GLY A 73 10.99 9.36 22.67
C GLY A 73 9.99 9.64 23.78
N ARG A 74 9.34 10.82 23.77
CA ARG A 74 8.29 11.17 24.75
C ARG A 74 7.03 10.32 24.61
N ALA A 75 6.70 9.89 23.39
CA ALA A 75 5.58 8.98 23.13
C ALA A 75 5.91 7.50 23.39
N GLY A 76 7.16 7.14 23.71
CA GLY A 76 7.60 5.74 23.88
C GLY A 76 7.64 4.95 22.57
N LEU A 77 7.84 5.62 21.44
CA LEU A 77 7.86 5.04 20.09
C LEU A 77 9.22 5.22 19.42
N SER A 78 9.46 4.49 18.32
CA SER A 78 10.66 4.71 17.52
C SER A 78 10.50 5.92 16.58
N PRO A 79 11.58 6.67 16.27
CA PRO A 79 11.53 7.77 15.31
C PRO A 79 11.11 7.31 13.90
N GLN A 80 11.48 6.07 13.52
CA GLN A 80 11.03 5.45 12.28
C GLN A 80 9.53 5.24 12.26
N TYR A 81 8.95 4.71 13.35
CA TYR A 81 7.52 4.48 13.43
C TYR A 81 6.76 5.81 13.33
N LEU A 82 7.18 6.84 14.06
CA LEU A 82 6.59 8.19 13.94
C LEU A 82 6.69 8.71 12.50
N SER A 83 7.84 8.56 11.84
CA SER A 83 7.99 8.93 10.43
C SER A 83 7.01 8.18 9.51
N GLU A 84 6.78 6.90 9.72
CA GLU A 84 5.79 6.12 8.97
C GLU A 84 4.35 6.57 9.24
N VAL A 85 4.03 6.97 10.48
CA VAL A 85 2.74 7.55 10.86
C VAL A 85 2.53 8.93 10.23
N GLU A 86 3.53 9.82 10.29
CA GLU A 86 3.44 11.18 9.70
C GLU A 86 3.23 11.15 8.18
N ARG A 87 3.68 10.07 7.52
CA ARG A 87 3.46 9.83 6.07
C ARG A 87 2.16 9.08 5.79
N GLY A 88 1.40 8.71 6.83
CA GLY A 88 0.23 7.84 6.79
C GLY A 88 0.47 6.49 6.10
N ILE A 89 1.66 5.91 6.29
CA ILE A 89 1.99 4.55 5.90
C ILE A 89 1.40 3.56 6.92
N LYS A 90 1.37 3.94 8.20
CA LYS A 90 0.85 3.11 9.30
C LYS A 90 -0.52 3.57 9.78
N GLU A 91 -1.28 2.60 10.29
CA GLU A 91 -2.52 2.80 11.04
C GLU A 91 -2.18 2.66 12.54
N PRO A 92 -1.94 3.76 13.26
CA PRO A 92 -1.66 3.70 14.70
C PRO A 92 -2.91 3.29 15.48
N SER A 93 -2.73 2.52 16.57
CA SER A 93 -3.83 2.22 17.49
C SER A 93 -4.27 3.47 18.25
N SER A 94 -5.46 3.44 18.85
CA SER A 94 -5.97 4.54 19.68
C SER A 94 -5.03 4.90 20.84
N GLU A 95 -4.38 3.90 21.44
CA GLU A 95 -3.39 4.09 22.50
C GLU A 95 -2.14 4.80 21.97
N MET A 96 -1.68 4.45 20.77
CA MET A 96 -0.54 5.11 20.12
C MET A 96 -0.85 6.55 19.74
N ILE A 97 -2.07 6.82 19.26
CA ILE A 97 -2.52 8.19 18.95
C ILE A 97 -2.59 9.02 20.24
N ALA A 98 -3.10 8.45 21.32
CA ALA A 98 -3.13 9.12 22.62
C ALA A 98 -1.71 9.41 23.16
N ALA A 99 -0.77 8.48 23.01
CA ALA A 99 0.63 8.69 23.39
C ALA A 99 1.31 9.80 22.56
N LEU A 100 1.07 9.84 21.26
CA LEU A 100 1.55 10.89 20.37
C LEU A 100 0.92 12.25 20.69
N GLY A 101 -0.37 12.29 20.97
CA GLY A 101 -1.05 13.49 21.42
C GLY A 101 -0.48 14.01 22.73
N GLY A 102 -0.32 13.12 23.72
CA GLY A 102 0.30 13.46 25.01
C GLY A 102 1.73 13.99 24.86
N ALA A 103 2.54 13.42 23.95
CA ALA A 103 3.83 13.99 23.62
C ALA A 103 3.69 15.40 23.01
N LEU A 104 2.69 15.66 22.19
CA LEU A 104 2.47 16.98 21.58
C LEU A 104 1.62 17.93 22.45
N ASP A 105 1.41 17.62 23.73
CA ASP A 105 0.57 18.39 24.67
C ASP A 105 -0.85 18.67 24.14
N VAL A 106 -1.40 17.71 23.39
CA VAL A 106 -2.77 17.74 22.87
C VAL A 106 -3.52 16.47 23.25
N THR A 107 -4.82 16.57 23.46
CA THR A 107 -5.62 15.38 23.80
C THR A 107 -5.99 14.59 22.54
N LEU A 108 -6.35 13.32 22.71
CA LEU A 108 -6.92 12.51 21.63
C LEU A 108 -8.19 13.16 21.05
N GLY A 109 -9.01 13.80 21.90
CA GLY A 109 -10.20 14.52 21.47
C GLY A 109 -9.88 15.67 20.54
N ASP A 110 -8.89 16.49 20.90
CA ASP A 110 -8.45 17.64 20.10
C ASP A 110 -7.95 17.20 18.71
N LEU A 111 -7.12 16.15 18.67
CA LEU A 111 -6.64 15.57 17.42
C LEU A 111 -7.80 15.07 16.55
N THR A 112 -8.79 14.41 17.16
CA THR A 112 -9.93 13.85 16.42
C THR A 112 -10.79 14.96 15.82
N ILE A 113 -11.05 16.03 16.57
CA ILE A 113 -11.79 17.20 16.12
C ILE A 113 -11.04 17.89 14.98
N ALA A 114 -9.74 18.16 15.16
CA ALA A 114 -8.92 18.81 14.15
C ALA A 114 -8.90 18.02 12.82
N VAL A 115 -8.74 16.70 12.89
CA VAL A 115 -8.77 15.85 11.68
C VAL A 115 -10.16 15.85 11.04
N ALA A 116 -11.23 15.76 11.82
CA ALA A 116 -12.60 15.83 11.30
C ALA A 116 -12.88 17.17 10.59
N ASP A 117 -12.40 18.28 11.14
CA ASP A 117 -12.52 19.61 10.54
C ASP A 117 -11.72 19.73 9.23
N ILE A 118 -10.53 19.13 9.16
CA ILE A 118 -9.73 19.09 7.92
C ILE A 118 -10.47 18.28 6.85
N LEU A 119 -10.96 17.07 7.19
CA LEU A 119 -11.71 16.21 6.27
C LEU A 119 -12.99 16.89 5.74
N THR A 120 -13.73 17.54 6.62
CA THR A 120 -14.97 18.25 6.26
C THR A 120 -14.70 19.40 5.28
N ARG A 121 -13.57 20.10 5.43
CA ARG A 121 -13.15 21.17 4.52
C ARG A 121 -12.56 20.65 3.22
N ALA A 122 -11.88 19.51 3.25
CA ALA A 122 -11.28 18.87 2.08
C ALA A 122 -12.30 18.15 1.19
N ARG A 123 -13.58 18.09 1.59
CA ARG A 123 -14.63 17.36 0.90
C ARG A 123 -14.71 17.80 -0.58
N PRO A 124 -14.44 16.91 -1.55
CA PRO A 124 -14.48 17.28 -2.95
C PRO A 124 -15.89 17.77 -3.30
N THR A 125 -15.97 18.85 -4.09
CA THR A 125 -17.22 19.52 -4.47
C THR A 125 -18.14 18.67 -5.37
N GLY A 126 -17.79 17.39 -5.62
CA GLY A 126 -18.56 16.43 -6.40
C GLY A 126 -19.28 15.42 -5.50
N ARG A 127 -20.60 15.60 -5.32
CA ARG A 127 -21.56 14.68 -4.67
C ARG A 127 -21.34 14.39 -3.18
N SER A 128 -21.77 15.34 -2.35
CA SER A 128 -22.23 14.99 -0.99
C SER A 128 -23.68 14.49 -1.08
N ALA A 129 -23.89 13.17 -1.12
CA ALA A 129 -25.18 12.63 -0.71
C ALA A 129 -25.35 12.86 0.81
N PRO A 130 -26.55 13.21 1.29
CA PRO A 130 -26.77 13.37 2.73
C PRO A 130 -26.52 12.03 3.41
N VAL A 131 -25.57 12.00 4.35
CA VAL A 131 -25.40 10.85 5.24
C VAL A 131 -26.60 10.86 6.17
N CYS A 132 -27.57 9.97 5.92
CA CYS A 132 -28.63 9.69 6.88
C CYS A 132 -27.97 9.38 8.22
N ARG A 133 -28.25 10.21 9.24
CA ARG A 133 -28.04 9.86 10.64
C ARG A 133 -28.97 8.70 10.96
N ALA A 134 -28.56 7.47 10.64
CA ALA A 134 -29.18 6.30 11.21
C ALA A 134 -28.79 6.30 12.69
N ALA A 135 -29.75 6.66 13.54
CA ALA A 135 -29.63 6.39 14.97
C ALA A 135 -29.42 4.88 15.11
N PHE A 136 -28.27 4.48 15.66
CA PHE A 136 -28.03 3.09 16.06
C PHE A 136 -28.99 2.79 17.22
N GLY A 137 -30.21 2.38 16.89
CA GLY A 137 -31.13 1.78 17.84
C GLY A 137 -30.57 0.42 18.22
N LEU A 138 -29.87 0.34 19.35
CA LEU A 138 -29.61 -0.92 20.04
C LEU A 138 -30.96 -1.44 20.52
N ALA A 139 -31.53 -2.37 19.78
CA ALA A 139 -32.62 -3.20 20.27
C ALA A 139 -32.06 -4.05 21.42
N ALA A 140 -32.59 -3.83 22.62
CA ALA A 140 -32.42 -4.67 23.79
C ALA A 140 -33.47 -5.79 23.79
#